data_AF-A0A1S1WTC6-F1
#
_entry.id   AF-A0A1S1WTC6-F1
#
_cell.length_a   1.000
_cell.length_b   1.000
_cell.length_c   1.000
_cell.angle_alpha   90.00
_cell.angle_beta   90.00
_cell.angle_gamma   90.00
#
_symmetry.space_group_name_H-M   'P 1'
#
loop_
_entity.id
_entity.type
_entity.pdbx_description
1 polymer ?
#
loop_
_entity_poly.entity_id
_entity_poly.type
_entity_poly.pdbx_seq_one_letter_code
_entity_poly.pdbx_strand_id
1 'polypeptide(L)'
;MMAGALKVASAIEALTQNNFTVVSVELNTPTRPTINIQTCGNCRRMIENGEAVYFSFGRDTYFGPYRQGQFELGGCRIVWTEMGN
;
A
#
# COMPACT_ATOMS: atom_id res chain seq x y z
N MET A 1 8.11 -9.20 -19.02
CA MET A 1 6.90 -9.23 -18.15
C MET A 1 7.03 -10.18 -16.94
N MET A 2 7.89 -11.21 -16.95
CA MET A 2 8.03 -12.14 -15.80
C MET A 2 8.57 -11.52 -14.50
N ALA A 3 9.42 -10.49 -14.55
CA ALA A 3 10.03 -9.91 -13.35
C ALA A 3 9.03 -9.19 -12.41
N GLY A 4 7.98 -8.56 -12.96
CA GLY A 4 7.00 -7.83 -12.16
C GLY A 4 6.10 -8.76 -11.33
N ALA A 5 5.67 -9.87 -11.92
CA ALA A 5 4.83 -10.87 -11.25
C ALA A 5 5.56 -11.56 -10.08
N LEU A 6 6.86 -11.87 -10.24
CA LEU A 6 7.68 -12.47 -9.18
C LEU A 6 7.86 -11.51 -7.99
N LYS A 7 8.12 -10.22 -8.26
CA LYS A 7 8.19 -9.20 -7.21
C LYS A 7 6.89 -9.10 -6.42
N VAL A 8 5.76 -9.11 -7.12
CA VAL A 8 4.43 -9.07 -6.49
C VAL A 8 4.20 -10.29 -5.61
N ALA A 9 4.46 -11.50 -6.10
CA ALA A 9 4.25 -12.72 -5.33
C ALA A 9 5.04 -12.71 -4.01
N SER A 10 6.34 -12.39 -4.09
CA SER A 10 7.20 -12.28 -2.90
C SER A 10 6.75 -11.17 -1.94
N ALA A 11 6.31 -10.01 -2.46
CA ALA A 11 5.78 -8.94 -1.63
C ALA A 11 4.46 -9.33 -0.93
N ILE A 12 3.56 -10.03 -1.62
CA ILE A 12 2.29 -10.51 -1.03
C ILE A 12 2.56 -11.51 0.11
N GLU A 13 3.50 -12.44 -0.08
CA GLU A 13 3.90 -13.37 0.99
C GLU A 13 4.42 -12.62 2.22
N ALA A 14 5.33 -11.66 2.03
CA ALA A 14 5.88 -10.86 3.12
C ALA A 14 4.80 -10.00 3.81
N LEU A 15 3.89 -9.38 3.06
CA LEU A 15 2.76 -8.63 3.62
C LEU A 15 1.86 -9.53 4.47
N THR A 16 1.54 -10.72 3.97
CA THR A 16 0.67 -11.67 4.65
C THR A 16 1.30 -12.16 5.97
N GLN A 17 2.61 -12.47 5.95
CA GLN A 17 3.37 -12.83 7.15
C GLN A 17 3.42 -11.71 8.20
N ASN A 18 3.28 -10.45 7.79
CA ASN A 18 3.26 -9.28 8.66
C ASN A 18 1.83 -8.76 8.96
N ASN A 19 0.82 -9.61 8.78
CA ASN A 19 -0.60 -9.32 9.07
C ASN A 19 -1.18 -8.13 8.28
N PHE A 20 -0.74 -7.93 7.05
CA PHE A 20 -1.41 -7.04 6.10
C PHE A 20 -2.40 -7.82 5.22
N THR A 21 -3.53 -7.19 4.91
CA THR A 21 -4.52 -7.73 3.96
C THR A 21 -4.34 -7.08 2.61
N VAL A 22 -4.01 -7.86 1.58
CA VAL A 22 -3.92 -7.38 0.19
C VAL A 22 -5.32 -7.28 -0.42
N VAL A 23 -5.62 -6.14 -1.05
CA VAL A 23 -6.91 -5.84 -1.68
C VAL A 23 -6.83 -5.99 -3.19
N SER A 24 -5.79 -5.43 -3.82
CA SER A 24 -5.61 -5.51 -5.27
C SER A 24 -4.16 -5.28 -5.67
N VAL A 25 -3.83 -5.68 -6.90
CA VAL A 25 -2.52 -5.47 -7.53
C VAL A 25 -2.71 -4.77 -8.87
N GLU A 26 -1.95 -3.72 -9.09
CA GLU A 26 -1.89 -2.97 -10.34
C GLU A 26 -0.53 -3.15 -11.02
N LEU A 27 -0.56 -3.75 -12.22
CA LEU A 27 0.64 -4.05 -13.02
C LEU A 27 0.90 -3.03 -14.14
N ASN A 28 0.14 -1.92 -14.16
CA ASN A 28 0.24 -0.88 -15.19
C ASN A 28 1.63 -0.24 -15.26
N THR A 29 2.40 -0.31 -14.18
CA THR A 29 3.82 0.07 -14.13
C THR A 29 4.67 -1.19 -13.86
N PRO A 30 5.10 -1.93 -14.89
CA PRO A 30 5.70 -3.26 -14.72
C PRO A 30 7.03 -3.26 -13.95
N THR A 31 7.75 -2.14 -13.95
CA THR A 31 9.03 -1.97 -13.25
C THR A 31 8.85 -1.79 -11.74
N ARG A 32 7.71 -1.21 -11.32
CA ARG A 32 7.32 -0.95 -9.94
C ARG A 32 5.80 -1.14 -9.78
N PRO A 33 5.33 -2.40 -9.69
CA PRO A 33 3.93 -2.72 -9.43
C PRO A 33 3.39 -2.02 -8.19
N THR A 34 2.10 -1.73 -8.18
CA THR A 34 1.43 -1.17 -7.00
C THR A 34 0.54 -2.23 -6.36
N ILE A 35 0.64 -2.41 -5.06
CA ILE A 35 -0.17 -3.32 -4.26
C ILE A 35 -1.00 -2.48 -3.30
N ASN A 36 -2.31 -2.57 -3.41
CA ASN A 36 -3.24 -1.92 -2.49
C ASN A 36 -3.48 -2.86 -1.30
N ILE A 37 -3.30 -2.35 -0.08
CA ILE A 37 -3.60 -3.06 1.16
C ILE A 37 -4.76 -2.39 1.90
N GLN A 38 -5.44 -3.17 2.73
CA GLN A 38 -6.41 -2.61 3.68
C GLN A 38 -5.67 -1.85 4.77
N THR A 39 -6.19 -0.68 5.12
CA THR A 39 -5.73 0.08 6.28
C THR A 39 -5.84 -0.75 7.55
N CYS A 40 -4.75 -0.86 8.31
CA CYS A 40 -4.69 -1.57 9.58
C CYS A 40 -3.82 -0.83 10.61
N GLY A 41 -3.76 -1.34 11.84
CA GLY A 41 -2.97 -0.71 12.93
C GLY A 41 -1.48 -0.55 12.59
N ASN A 42 -0.90 -1.45 11.79
CA ASN A 42 0.50 -1.36 11.37
C ASN A 42 0.76 -0.15 10.46
N CYS A 43 -0.21 0.26 9.64
CA CYS A 43 -0.07 1.40 8.73
C CYS A 43 0.28 2.69 9.50
N ARG A 44 -0.39 2.94 10.63
CA ARG A 44 -0.10 4.09 11.49
C ARG A 44 1.28 3.99 12.12
N ARG A 45 1.64 2.81 12.64
CA ARG A 45 2.96 2.59 13.26
C ARG A 45 4.09 2.82 12.27
N MET A 46 3.94 2.38 11.02
CA MET A 46 4.93 2.62 9.97
C MET A 46 5.10 4.11 9.63
N ILE A 47 4.01 4.89 9.66
CA ILE A 47 4.10 6.35 9.52
C ILE A 47 4.85 6.97 10.70
N GLU A 48 4.52 6.58 11.93
CA GLU A 48 5.14 7.08 13.16
C GLU A 48 6.64 6.74 13.23
N ASN A 49 7.03 5.57 12.74
CA ASN A 49 8.42 5.12 12.66
C ASN A 49 9.20 5.72 11.48
N GLY A 50 8.54 6.44 10.56
CA GLY A 50 9.16 6.97 9.34
C GLY A 50 9.44 5.93 8.25
N GLU A 51 8.88 4.72 8.38
CA GLU A 51 8.98 3.63 7.40
C GLU A 51 8.02 3.81 6.22
N ALA A 52 6.99 4.65 6.40
CA ALA A 52 6.03 5.00 5.39
C ALA A 52 5.74 6.51 5.40
N VAL A 53 5.12 7.00 4.32
CA VAL A 53 4.75 8.42 4.18
C VAL A 53 3.34 8.57 3.63
N TYR A 54 2.63 9.62 4.03
CA TYR A 54 1.44 10.07 3.32
C TYR A 54 1.86 10.84 2.07
N PHE A 55 1.33 10.44 0.91
CA PHE A 55 1.69 11.04 -0.39
C PHE A 55 0.52 11.78 -1.06
N SER A 56 -0.70 11.56 -0.60
CA SER A 56 -1.91 12.14 -1.18
C SER A 56 -2.92 12.42 -0.08
N PHE A 57 -3.62 13.55 -0.20
CA PHE A 57 -4.65 14.01 0.71
C PHE A 57 -5.80 14.54 -0.14
N GLY A 58 -7.03 14.30 0.28
CA GLY A 58 -8.18 14.74 -0.47
C GLY A 58 -9.46 14.69 0.33
N ARG A 59 -10.57 14.91 -0.37
CA ARG A 59 -11.91 14.79 0.17
C ARG A 59 -12.77 14.10 -0.85
N ASP A 60 -13.34 12.97 -0.46
CA ASP A 60 -14.39 12.29 -1.20
C ASP A 60 -15.74 12.92 -0.88
N THR A 61 -16.61 13.01 -1.88
CA THR A 61 -17.95 13.62 -1.77
C THR A 61 -18.83 12.90 -0.75
N TYR A 62 -18.71 11.57 -0.64
CA TYR A 62 -19.56 10.72 0.20
C TYR A 62 -18.86 10.25 1.47
N PHE A 63 -17.54 10.00 1.41
CA PHE A 63 -16.77 9.44 2.52
C PHE A 63 -15.97 10.48 3.31
N GLY A 64 -15.98 11.75 2.87
CA GLY A 64 -15.31 12.84 3.60
C GLY A 64 -13.80 12.89 3.34
N PRO A 65 -13.02 13.49 4.25
CA PRO A 65 -11.58 13.64 4.06
C PRO A 65 -10.89 12.27 3.99
N TYR A 66 -9.86 12.15 3.17
CA TYR A 66 -9.02 10.96 3.13
C TYR A 66 -7.55 11.33 2.99
N ARG A 67 -6.69 10.39 3.36
CA ARG A 67 -5.25 10.44 3.11
C ARG A 67 -4.76 9.08 2.65
N GLN A 68 -3.74 9.07 1.80
CA GLN A 68 -3.17 7.84 1.27
C GLN A 68 -1.73 7.69 1.68
N GLY A 69 -1.41 6.54 2.25
CA GLY A 69 -0.07 6.20 2.68
C GLY A 69 0.63 5.32 1.65
N GLN A 70 1.96 5.34 1.69
CA GLN A 70 2.78 4.42 0.90
C GLN A 70 4.07 4.01 1.61
N PHE A 71 4.56 2.83 1.26
CA PHE A 71 5.93 2.40 1.48
C PHE A 71 6.41 1.51 0.32
N GLU A 72 7.68 1.10 0.36
CA GLU A 72 8.24 0.18 -0.62
C GLU A 72 8.57 -1.18 0.02
N LEU A 73 8.24 -2.25 -0.68
CA LEU A 73 8.57 -3.62 -0.28
C LEU A 73 8.83 -4.48 -1.51
N GLY A 74 9.99 -5.14 -1.58
CA GLY A 74 10.31 -6.07 -2.66
C GLY A 74 10.28 -5.44 -4.06
N GLY A 75 10.55 -4.13 -4.17
CA GLY A 75 10.45 -3.38 -5.42
C GLY A 75 9.01 -3.13 -5.90
N CYS A 76 8.01 -3.35 -5.03
CA CYS A 76 6.62 -2.96 -5.22
C CYS A 76 6.31 -1.72 -4.38
N ARG A 77 5.45 -0.85 -4.90
CA ARG A 77 4.85 0.22 -4.13
C ARG A 77 3.66 -0.34 -3.36
N ILE A 78 3.64 -0.20 -2.06
CA ILE A 78 2.50 -0.59 -1.23
C ILE A 78 1.71 0.67 -0.89
N VAL A 79 0.40 0.64 -1.04
CA VAL A 79 -0.48 1.81 -0.79
C VAL A 79 -1.72 1.43 -0.02
N TRP A 80 -2.24 2.37 0.76
CA TRP A 80 -3.53 2.26 1.44
C TRP A 80 -4.23 3.62 1.50
N THR A 81 -5.53 3.60 1.75
CA THR A 81 -6.36 4.80 1.93
C THR A 81 -6.97 4.80 3.32
N GLU A 82 -6.70 5.85 4.10
CA GLU A 82 -7.36 6.11 5.37
C GLU A 82 -8.46 7.14 5.15
N MET A 83 -9.69 6.77 5.50
CA MET A 83 -10.78 7.74 5.60
C MET A 83 -10.64 8.47 6.94
N GLY A 84 -10.76 9.79 6.92
CA GLY A 84 -10.84 10.61 8.12
C GLY A 84 -12.22 10.48 8.74
N ASN A 85 -12.26 10.35 10.07
CA ASN A 85 -13.49 10.51 10.84
C ASN A 85 -13.92 11.98 10.89
#